data_AF-A0A7X8BXV6-F1
#
_entry.id   AF-A0A7X8BXV6-F1
#
_cell.length_a   1.000
_cell.length_b   1.000
_cell.length_c   1.000
_cell.angle_alpha   90.00
_cell.angle_beta   90.00
_cell.angle_gamma   90.00
#
_symmetry.space_group_name_H-M   'P 1'
#
loop_
_entity.id
_entity.type
_entity.pdbx_description
1 polymer ?
#
loop_
_entity_poly.entity_id
_entity_poly.type
_entity_poly.pdbx_seq_one_letter_code
_entity_poly.pdbx_strand_id
1 'polypeptide(L)'
;MIRKIWILAFVSIISLQLNAQLSGTYTIGKSGSENYSSFKAALIDCYLKGIVNTVTFKVSPGVYEEQVVVPYIFGAKVSTPVIFEAANGDSTSVILKYKPLSDSANFTLLIDATDYVVFRKMTFSTDTISGRLVEISTYCTGVQFYNCRFLGWKNGAELVYSAPYPAGYGNTY
;
A
#
# COMPACT_ATOMS: atom_id res chain seq x y z
N MET A 1 19.92 65.30 -5.13
CA MET A 1 19.76 64.27 -6.18
C MET A 1 19.11 63.05 -5.51
N ILE A 2 17.79 62.89 -5.61
CA ILE A 2 17.01 61.85 -4.91
C ILE A 2 16.95 60.59 -5.79
N ARG A 3 17.52 59.46 -5.33
CA ARG A 3 17.41 58.14 -5.99
C ARG A 3 16.12 57.46 -5.51
N LYS A 4 15.18 57.26 -6.43
CA LYS A 4 13.93 56.53 -6.20
C LYS A 4 14.25 55.06 -5.89
N ILE A 5 13.81 54.58 -4.73
CA ILE A 5 13.87 53.16 -4.33
C ILE A 5 12.60 52.49 -4.84
N TRP A 6 12.74 51.53 -5.74
CA TRP A 6 11.64 50.68 -6.21
C TRP A 6 11.57 49.45 -5.32
N ILE A 7 10.53 49.34 -4.49
CA ILE A 7 10.24 48.11 -3.76
C ILE A 7 9.47 47.19 -4.71
N LEU A 8 10.16 46.19 -5.25
CA LEU A 8 9.54 45.04 -5.92
C LEU A 8 8.93 44.15 -4.82
N ALA A 9 7.62 44.25 -4.61
CA ALA A 9 6.90 43.29 -3.78
C ALA A 9 6.71 41.99 -4.57
N PHE A 10 7.49 40.95 -4.24
CA PHE A 10 7.29 39.60 -4.75
C PHE A 10 6.20 38.93 -3.89
N VAL A 11 4.94 39.07 -4.28
CA VAL A 11 3.82 38.38 -3.61
C VAL A 11 3.85 36.92 -4.03
N SER A 12 4.45 36.07 -3.20
CA SER A 12 4.33 34.62 -3.33
C SER A 12 2.92 34.22 -2.91
N ILE A 13 2.10 33.78 -3.88
CA ILE A 13 0.81 33.17 -3.60
C ILE A 13 1.12 31.80 -2.99
N ILE A 14 1.07 31.71 -1.66
CA ILE A 14 1.10 30.43 -0.96
C ILE A 14 -0.19 29.71 -1.33
N SER A 15 -0.09 28.73 -2.22
CA SER A 15 -1.19 27.83 -2.52
C SER A 15 -1.36 26.88 -1.34
N LEU A 16 -2.43 27.08 -0.56
CA LEU A 16 -2.85 26.11 0.44
C LEU A 16 -3.34 24.86 -0.29
N GLN A 17 -2.55 23.78 -0.23
CA GLN A 17 -2.99 22.48 -0.72
C GLN A 17 -4.04 21.91 0.24
N LEU A 18 -5.31 22.07 -0.10
CA LEU A 18 -6.39 21.32 0.53
C LEU A 18 -6.35 19.89 -0.04
N ASN A 19 -5.75 18.98 0.73
CA ASN A 19 -5.74 17.57 0.37
C ASN A 19 -7.11 16.95 0.70
N ALA A 20 -7.92 16.72 -0.33
CA ALA A 20 -9.15 15.94 -0.19
C ALA A 20 -8.81 14.49 0.16
N GLN A 21 -9.58 13.91 1.09
CA GLN A 21 -9.46 12.49 1.44
C GLN A 21 -9.81 11.62 0.22
N LEU A 22 -9.18 10.45 0.12
CA LEU A 22 -9.44 9.55 -1.01
C LEU A 22 -10.83 8.91 -0.90
N SER A 23 -11.44 8.70 -2.07
CA SER A 23 -12.76 8.08 -2.19
C SER A 23 -12.96 7.55 -3.61
N GLY A 24 -13.47 6.32 -3.74
CA GLY A 24 -13.82 5.75 -5.04
C GLY A 24 -12.71 4.90 -5.65
N THR A 25 -12.65 4.86 -6.98
CA THR A 25 -11.75 3.98 -7.71
C THR A 25 -10.57 4.74 -8.29
N TYR A 26 -9.37 4.20 -8.12
CA TYR A 26 -8.12 4.69 -8.71
C TYR A 26 -7.43 3.55 -9.45
N THR A 27 -6.53 3.88 -10.37
CA THR A 27 -5.74 2.91 -11.14
C THR A 27 -4.27 2.93 -10.73
N ILE A 28 -3.65 1.74 -10.75
CA ILE A 28 -2.20 1.57 -10.54
C ILE A 28 -1.62 0.87 -11.77
N GLY A 29 -0.60 1.44 -12.41
CA GLY A 29 0.05 0.82 -13.54
C GLY A 29 1.26 1.57 -14.07
N LYS A 30 2.03 0.89 -14.92
CA LYS A 30 3.34 1.35 -15.37
C LYS A 30 3.30 2.10 -16.70
N SER A 31 2.11 2.25 -17.32
CA SER A 31 1.98 2.89 -18.63
C SER A 31 2.10 4.41 -18.56
N GLY A 32 1.90 4.98 -17.37
CA GLY A 32 1.85 6.43 -17.14
C GLY A 32 0.48 7.05 -17.38
N SER A 33 -0.52 6.25 -17.78
CA SER A 33 -1.93 6.69 -17.90
C SER A 33 -2.75 6.44 -16.62
N GLU A 34 -2.23 5.62 -15.70
CA GLU A 34 -2.86 5.32 -14.43
C GLU A 34 -2.69 6.43 -13.39
N ASN A 35 -3.56 6.47 -12.38
CA ASN A 35 -3.47 7.45 -11.29
C ASN A 35 -2.17 7.34 -10.49
N TYR A 36 -1.65 6.12 -10.34
CA TYR A 36 -0.41 5.83 -9.62
C TYR A 36 0.49 4.90 -10.43
N SER A 37 1.79 5.12 -10.36
CA SER A 37 2.78 4.28 -11.03
C SER A 37 3.15 3.01 -10.24
N SER A 38 2.84 2.96 -8.94
CA SER A 38 3.20 1.86 -8.04
C SER A 38 2.27 1.76 -6.83
N PHE A 39 2.33 0.63 -6.10
CA PHE A 39 1.63 0.45 -4.84
C PHE A 39 2.13 1.43 -3.79
N LYS A 40 3.45 1.66 -3.72
CA LYS A 40 4.04 2.65 -2.80
C LYS A 40 3.45 4.04 -3.01
N ALA A 41 3.32 4.50 -4.26
CA ALA A 41 2.78 5.83 -4.55
C ALA A 41 1.32 5.96 -4.09
N ALA A 42 0.50 4.94 -4.34
CA ALA A 42 -0.88 4.90 -3.86
C ALA A 42 -0.97 4.91 -2.32
N LEU A 43 -0.12 4.14 -1.65
CA LEU A 43 -0.11 4.03 -0.19
C LEU A 43 0.44 5.28 0.51
N ILE A 44 1.38 5.99 -0.09
CA ILE A 44 1.81 7.32 0.38
C ILE A 44 0.61 8.28 0.39
N ASP A 45 -0.22 8.26 -0.65
CA ASP A 45 -1.41 9.10 -0.72
C ASP A 45 -2.46 8.69 0.32
N CYS A 46 -2.68 7.38 0.52
CA CYS A 46 -3.54 6.88 1.60
C CYS A 46 -3.07 7.34 2.98
N TYR A 47 -1.76 7.31 3.23
CA TYR A 47 -1.16 7.75 4.48
C TYR A 47 -1.33 9.26 4.71
N LEU A 48 -1.00 10.06 3.69
CA LEU A 48 -1.01 11.52 3.80
C LEU A 48 -2.42 12.12 3.83
N LYS A 49 -3.38 11.50 3.13
CA LYS A 49 -4.72 12.07 2.92
C LYS A 49 -5.80 11.34 3.71
N GLY A 50 -5.56 10.09 4.10
CA GLY A 50 -6.60 9.20 4.61
C GLY A 50 -7.69 8.93 3.57
N ILE A 51 -8.77 8.30 4.02
CA ILE A 51 -9.91 7.93 3.19
C ILE A 51 -11.22 8.32 3.87
N VAL A 52 -12.25 8.61 3.07
CA VAL A 52 -13.60 8.95 3.57
C VAL A 52 -14.68 7.97 3.12
N ASN A 53 -14.41 7.19 2.07
CA ASN A 53 -15.25 6.11 1.57
C ASN A 53 -14.37 4.91 1.21
N THR A 54 -14.98 3.82 0.77
CA THR A 54 -14.25 2.71 0.12
C THR A 54 -13.34 3.24 -0.97
N VAL A 55 -12.06 2.85 -0.90
CA VAL A 55 -11.06 3.14 -1.92
C VAL A 55 -10.70 1.84 -2.61
N THR A 56 -10.83 1.79 -3.93
CA THR A 56 -10.45 0.62 -4.74
C THR A 56 -9.36 0.99 -5.72
N PHE A 57 -8.21 0.36 -5.61
CA PHE A 57 -7.13 0.40 -6.58
C PHE A 57 -7.28 -0.74 -7.57
N LYS A 58 -7.63 -0.41 -8.81
CA LYS A 58 -7.60 -1.33 -9.95
C LYS A 58 -6.19 -1.37 -10.52
N VAL A 59 -5.54 -2.52 -10.39
CA VAL A 59 -4.13 -2.69 -10.75
C VAL A 59 -4.03 -3.28 -12.16
N SER A 60 -3.41 -2.55 -13.08
CA SER A 60 -3.13 -3.02 -14.44
C SER A 60 -2.22 -4.25 -14.39
N PRO A 61 -2.37 -5.22 -15.33
CA PRO A 61 -1.44 -6.34 -15.44
C PRO A 61 0.03 -5.89 -15.49
N GLY A 62 0.88 -6.58 -14.75
CA GLY A 62 2.30 -6.27 -14.69
C GLY A 62 3.01 -6.90 -13.49
N VAL A 63 4.34 -6.93 -13.58
CA VAL A 63 5.22 -7.26 -12.45
C VAL A 63 5.64 -5.97 -11.76
N TYR A 64 5.36 -5.85 -10.48
CA TYR A 64 5.69 -4.70 -9.62
C TYR A 64 6.80 -5.11 -8.66
N GLU A 65 8.02 -4.68 -8.97
CA GLU A 65 9.23 -5.03 -8.21
C GLU A 65 9.48 -4.00 -7.11
N GLU A 66 8.78 -4.16 -5.98
CA GLU A 66 8.87 -3.23 -4.85
C GLU A 66 8.53 -3.91 -3.52
N GLN A 67 9.22 -3.49 -2.46
CA GLN A 67 8.86 -3.83 -1.08
C GLN A 67 7.76 -2.90 -0.58
N VAL A 68 6.56 -3.41 -0.32
CA VAL A 68 5.41 -2.59 0.04
C VAL A 68 5.19 -2.60 1.55
N VAL A 69 4.97 -1.41 2.10
CA VAL A 69 4.44 -1.23 3.45
C VAL A 69 3.09 -0.54 3.31
N VAL A 70 2.06 -1.15 3.87
CA VAL A 70 0.75 -0.53 4.07
C VAL A 70 0.80 0.16 5.43
N PRO A 71 0.99 1.48 5.47
CA PRO A 71 1.04 2.22 6.73
C PRO A 71 -0.37 2.43 7.27
N TYR A 72 -0.50 2.85 8.52
CA TYR A 72 -1.78 3.29 9.09
C TYR A 72 -2.54 4.21 8.12
N ILE A 73 -3.78 3.83 7.78
CA ILE A 73 -4.66 4.60 6.89
C ILE A 73 -5.79 5.18 7.72
N PHE A 74 -5.74 6.51 7.93
CA PHE A 74 -6.82 7.19 8.63
C PHE A 74 -8.15 7.04 7.89
N GLY A 75 -9.18 6.58 8.60
CA GLY A 75 -10.51 6.33 8.04
C GLY A 75 -10.71 4.90 7.51
N ALA A 76 -9.71 4.03 7.53
CA ALA A 76 -9.89 2.62 7.20
C ALA A 76 -10.67 1.89 8.30
N LYS A 77 -11.80 1.30 7.93
CA LYS A 77 -12.71 0.52 8.79
C LYS A 77 -13.61 -0.35 7.93
N VAL A 78 -14.43 -1.20 8.56
CA VAL A 78 -15.35 -2.14 7.87
C VAL A 78 -16.22 -1.48 6.79
N SER A 79 -16.69 -0.26 7.01
CA SER A 79 -17.56 0.47 6.07
C SER A 79 -16.79 1.22 4.98
N THR A 80 -15.48 1.38 5.13
CA THR A 80 -14.59 2.15 4.24
C THR A 80 -13.26 1.42 4.07
N PRO A 81 -13.25 0.21 3.48
CA PRO A 81 -12.02 -0.54 3.29
C PRO A 81 -11.16 0.04 2.16
N VAL A 82 -9.87 -0.30 2.18
CA VAL A 82 -8.95 -0.10 1.05
C VAL A 82 -8.77 -1.42 0.31
N ILE A 83 -9.06 -1.44 -0.99
CA ILE A 83 -9.09 -2.64 -1.80
C ILE A 83 -8.07 -2.52 -2.93
N PHE A 84 -7.18 -3.50 -3.07
CA PHE A 84 -6.32 -3.67 -4.24
C PHE A 84 -6.83 -4.87 -5.04
N GLU A 85 -7.13 -4.69 -6.32
CA GLU A 85 -7.65 -5.76 -7.19
C GLU A 85 -7.06 -5.67 -8.59
N ALA A 86 -6.65 -6.82 -9.17
CA ALA A 86 -6.27 -6.86 -10.59
C ALA A 86 -7.42 -6.38 -11.48
N ALA A 87 -7.12 -5.42 -12.37
CA ALA A 87 -8.10 -4.76 -13.22
C ALA A 87 -8.79 -5.73 -14.19
N ASN A 88 -8.06 -6.76 -14.64
CA ASN A 88 -8.58 -7.80 -15.54
C ASN A 88 -9.20 -9.01 -14.81
N GLY A 89 -9.18 -9.02 -13.47
CA GLY A 89 -9.74 -10.11 -12.68
C GLY A 89 -8.94 -11.42 -12.72
N ASP A 90 -7.70 -11.41 -13.20
CA ASP A 90 -6.83 -12.59 -13.27
C ASP A 90 -5.74 -12.53 -12.20
N SER A 91 -5.74 -13.51 -11.29
CA SER A 91 -4.77 -13.62 -10.20
C SER A 91 -3.32 -13.78 -10.64
N THR A 92 -3.07 -14.17 -11.89
CA THR A 92 -1.73 -14.37 -12.45
C THR A 92 -1.17 -13.12 -13.14
N SER A 93 -1.99 -12.10 -13.38
CA SER A 93 -1.64 -10.96 -14.22
C SER A 93 -0.96 -9.82 -13.47
N VAL A 94 -1.23 -9.68 -12.17
CA VAL A 94 -0.62 -8.68 -11.28
C VAL A 94 0.28 -9.41 -10.29
N ILE A 95 1.58 -9.17 -10.38
CA ILE A 95 2.59 -9.83 -9.55
C ILE A 95 3.31 -8.76 -8.73
N LEU A 96 3.04 -8.70 -7.42
CA LEU A 96 3.86 -7.95 -6.48
C LEU A 96 5.04 -8.83 -6.07
N LYS A 97 6.25 -8.36 -6.34
CA LYS A 97 7.48 -9.12 -6.14
C LYS A 97 8.52 -8.28 -5.41
N TYR A 98 9.21 -8.90 -4.46
CA TYR A 98 10.39 -8.30 -3.87
C TYR A 98 11.47 -9.34 -3.60
N LYS A 99 12.73 -8.92 -3.75
CA LYS A 99 13.91 -9.71 -3.39
C LYS A 99 14.57 -9.03 -2.18
N PRO A 100 14.31 -9.51 -0.96
CA PRO A 100 14.96 -8.96 0.21
C PRO A 100 16.48 -9.04 0.17
N LEU A 101 17.12 -8.02 0.77
CA LEU A 101 18.56 -7.90 0.88
C LEU A 101 19.08 -8.12 2.31
N SER A 102 18.18 -8.16 3.30
CA SER A 102 18.50 -8.44 4.70
C SER A 102 17.42 -9.30 5.35
N ASP A 103 17.79 -9.96 6.44
CA ASP A 103 16.86 -10.78 7.23
C ASP A 103 15.90 -9.92 8.08
N SER A 104 16.27 -8.67 8.40
CA SER A 104 15.46 -7.75 9.20
C SER A 104 14.30 -7.09 8.44
N ALA A 105 14.38 -7.04 7.12
CA ALA A 105 13.34 -6.48 6.24
C ALA A 105 13.04 -7.49 5.12
N ASN A 106 12.75 -8.73 5.51
CA ASN A 106 12.66 -9.87 4.61
C ASN A 106 11.28 -10.08 3.97
N PHE A 107 10.38 -9.10 4.00
CA PHE A 107 9.01 -9.21 3.48
C PHE A 107 8.83 -8.57 2.09
N THR A 108 7.86 -9.06 1.32
CA THR A 108 7.36 -8.40 0.10
C THR A 108 6.29 -7.36 0.41
N LEU A 109 5.33 -7.74 1.26
CA LEU A 109 4.25 -6.88 1.74
C LEU A 109 4.24 -6.89 3.27
N LEU A 110 4.32 -5.73 3.90
CA LEU A 110 4.06 -5.52 5.32
C LEU A 110 2.77 -4.72 5.49
N ILE A 111 1.86 -5.20 6.34
CA ILE A 111 0.71 -4.45 6.81
C ILE A 111 1.06 -3.94 8.20
N ASP A 112 1.21 -2.63 8.34
CA ASP A 112 1.69 -2.01 9.55
C ASP A 112 0.60 -1.18 10.22
N ALA A 113 0.09 -1.69 11.35
CA ALA A 113 -0.93 -1.06 12.18
C ALA A 113 -2.14 -0.52 11.39
N THR A 114 -2.64 -1.30 10.41
CA THR A 114 -3.72 -0.88 9.52
C THR A 114 -4.86 -1.86 9.53
N ASP A 115 -6.08 -1.32 9.59
CA ASP A 115 -7.30 -2.13 9.54
C ASP A 115 -7.96 -2.13 8.15
N TYR A 116 -8.73 -3.17 7.86
CA TYR A 116 -9.64 -3.29 6.72
C TYR A 116 -9.01 -3.02 5.34
N VAL A 117 -7.86 -3.66 5.10
CA VAL A 117 -7.20 -3.70 3.81
C VAL A 117 -7.45 -5.04 3.13
N VAL A 118 -7.80 -5.00 1.85
CA VAL A 118 -8.21 -6.16 1.08
C VAL A 118 -7.38 -6.28 -0.18
N PHE A 119 -6.78 -7.45 -0.41
CA PHE A 119 -6.11 -7.79 -1.65
C PHE A 119 -6.94 -8.84 -2.40
N ARG A 120 -7.14 -8.65 -3.70
CA ARG A 120 -7.98 -9.53 -4.53
C ARG A 120 -7.29 -9.87 -5.84
N LYS A 121 -7.33 -11.16 -6.21
CA LYS A 121 -6.96 -11.63 -7.55
C LYS A 121 -5.58 -11.12 -7.97
N MET A 122 -4.56 -11.37 -7.16
CA MET A 122 -3.18 -10.99 -7.47
C MET A 122 -2.18 -11.98 -6.88
N THR A 123 -0.94 -11.90 -7.33
CA THR A 123 0.17 -12.75 -6.88
C THR A 123 1.14 -11.96 -6.00
N PHE A 124 1.52 -12.54 -4.87
CA PHE A 124 2.66 -12.13 -4.05
C PHE A 124 3.79 -13.12 -4.27
N SER A 125 5.00 -12.63 -4.54
CA SER A 125 6.13 -13.50 -4.85
C SER A 125 7.48 -13.02 -4.33
N THR A 126 8.37 -13.97 -4.08
CA THR A 126 9.78 -13.72 -3.80
C THR A 126 10.62 -14.89 -4.33
N ASP A 127 11.85 -14.58 -4.75
CA ASP A 127 12.83 -15.58 -5.18
C ASP A 127 13.93 -15.79 -4.11
N THR A 128 13.72 -15.31 -2.88
CA THR A 128 14.69 -15.42 -1.78
C THR A 128 14.25 -16.50 -0.78
N ILE A 129 15.18 -17.37 -0.34
CA ILE A 129 14.85 -18.51 0.55
C ILE A 129 14.24 -18.02 1.85
N SER A 130 14.83 -16.98 2.46
CA SER A 130 14.34 -16.39 3.71
C SER A 130 13.27 -15.30 3.49
N GLY A 131 12.74 -15.12 2.28
CA GLY A 131 11.77 -14.08 1.97
C GLY A 131 10.36 -14.43 2.46
N ARG A 132 9.79 -13.59 3.34
CA ARG A 132 8.36 -13.58 3.65
C ARG A 132 7.60 -12.90 2.52
N LEU A 133 6.42 -13.42 2.18
CA LEU A 133 5.55 -12.77 1.20
C LEU A 133 4.72 -11.69 1.86
N VAL A 134 4.05 -12.05 2.96
CA VAL A 134 3.18 -11.15 3.71
C VAL A 134 3.57 -11.17 5.17
N GLU A 135 3.70 -9.99 5.74
CA GLU A 135 3.87 -9.75 7.16
C GLU A 135 2.71 -8.87 7.65
N ILE A 136 2.04 -9.28 8.73
CA ILE A 136 0.98 -8.50 9.38
C ILE A 136 1.50 -8.13 10.77
N SER A 137 1.67 -6.84 11.04
CA SER A 137 2.14 -6.35 12.34
C SER A 137 1.02 -6.35 13.38
N THR A 138 1.37 -6.08 14.64
CA THR A 138 0.38 -5.92 15.71
C THR A 138 -0.58 -4.76 15.42
N TYR A 139 -1.81 -4.83 15.94
CA TYR A 139 -2.86 -3.82 15.73
C TYR A 139 -3.38 -3.71 14.28
N CYS A 140 -3.48 -4.86 13.60
CA CYS A 140 -4.17 -4.96 12.32
C CYS A 140 -5.43 -5.82 12.46
N THR A 141 -6.57 -5.32 11.98
CA THR A 141 -7.87 -6.00 12.01
C THR A 141 -8.47 -6.07 10.61
N GLY A 142 -9.11 -7.18 10.24
CA GLY A 142 -9.87 -7.25 8.98
C GLY A 142 -9.00 -7.20 7.71
N VAL A 143 -7.74 -7.62 7.78
CA VAL A 143 -6.89 -7.84 6.60
C VAL A 143 -7.39 -9.08 5.84
N GLN A 144 -7.65 -8.95 4.54
CA GLN A 144 -8.25 -10.04 3.76
C GLN A 144 -7.53 -10.26 2.43
N PHE A 145 -7.37 -11.53 2.06
CA PHE A 145 -6.81 -11.96 0.77
C PHE A 145 -7.83 -12.85 0.06
N TYR A 146 -8.33 -12.44 -1.11
CA TYR A 146 -9.30 -13.21 -1.88
C TYR A 146 -8.75 -13.61 -3.24
N ASN A 147 -8.75 -14.90 -3.55
CA ASN A 147 -8.25 -15.44 -4.82
C ASN A 147 -6.83 -14.96 -5.14
N CYS A 148 -6.00 -14.80 -4.11
CA CYS A 148 -4.60 -14.42 -4.23
C CYS A 148 -3.71 -15.67 -4.39
N ARG A 149 -2.54 -15.47 -5.00
CA ARG A 149 -1.50 -16.49 -5.14
C ARG A 149 -0.29 -16.10 -4.30
N PHE A 150 0.31 -17.08 -3.63
CA PHE A 150 1.48 -16.89 -2.78
C PHE A 150 2.61 -17.79 -3.29
N LEU A 151 3.60 -17.20 -3.94
CA LEU A 151 4.68 -17.93 -4.63
C LEU A 151 6.03 -17.60 -3.96
N GLY A 152 6.46 -18.46 -3.03
CA GLY A 152 7.76 -18.34 -2.37
C GLY A 152 8.40 -19.71 -2.14
N TRP A 153 9.50 -19.75 -1.39
CA TRP A 153 10.21 -20.99 -1.12
C TRP A 153 9.66 -21.74 0.10
N LYS A 154 9.26 -23.00 -0.10
CA LYS A 154 8.62 -23.88 0.91
C LYS A 154 9.50 -24.20 2.13
N ASN A 155 10.83 -24.13 1.99
CA ASN A 155 11.79 -24.45 3.06
C ASN A 155 12.41 -23.18 3.69
N GLY A 156 11.78 -22.03 3.49
CA GLY A 156 12.12 -20.73 4.07
C GLY A 156 11.38 -20.42 5.37
N ALA A 157 11.46 -19.17 5.83
CA ALA A 157 10.57 -18.64 6.88
C ALA A 157 9.08 -18.80 6.49
N GLU A 158 8.16 -18.61 7.44
CA GLU A 158 6.71 -18.61 7.16
C GLU A 158 6.38 -17.66 5.99
N LEU A 159 5.74 -18.18 4.93
CA LEU A 159 5.40 -17.38 3.73
C LEU A 159 4.43 -16.24 4.06
N VAL A 160 3.54 -16.47 5.03
CA VAL A 160 2.65 -15.49 5.63
C VAL A 160 2.91 -15.52 7.13
N TYR A 161 3.39 -14.42 7.68
CA TYR A 161 3.68 -14.26 9.10
C TYR A 161 2.76 -13.20 9.71
N SER A 162 2.20 -13.49 10.89
CA SER A 162 1.49 -12.51 11.70
C SER A 162 2.20 -12.35 13.04
N ALA A 163 2.54 -11.12 13.41
CA ALA A 163 3.14 -10.86 14.72
C ALA A 163 2.16 -11.23 15.84
N PRO A 164 2.62 -11.88 16.92
CA PRO A 164 1.77 -12.20 18.05
C PRO A 164 1.24 -10.91 18.70
N TYR A 165 -0.05 -10.89 18.99
CA TYR A 165 -0.66 -9.79 19.73
C TYR A 165 -0.14 -9.76 21.18
N PRO A 166 0.21 -8.60 21.76
CA PRO A 166 0.66 -8.53 23.15
C PRO A 166 -0.38 -9.12 24.09
N ALA A 167 0.00 -10.06 24.97
CA ALA A 167 -0.93 -10.75 25.86
C ALA A 167 -1.86 -9.77 26.59
N GLY A 168 -3.18 -9.87 26.39
CA GLY A 168 -4.18 -9.08 27.12
C GLY A 168 -5.40 -8.60 26.32
N TYR A 169 -5.38 -8.60 24.99
CA TYR A 169 -6.58 -8.33 24.19
C TYR A 169 -6.71 -9.40 23.11
N GLY A 170 -7.91 -9.97 22.98
CA GLY A 170 -8.14 -11.18 22.20
C GLY A 170 -7.87 -10.99 20.70
N ASN A 171 -7.28 -12.01 20.08
CA ASN A 171 -7.25 -12.13 18.63
C ASN A 171 -8.66 -12.44 18.13
N THR A 172 -9.28 -11.52 17.41
CA THR A 172 -10.42 -11.85 16.53
C THR A 172 -9.86 -12.09 15.13
N TYR A 173 -9.63 -13.35 14.78
CA TYR A 173 -9.40 -13.78 13.41
C TYR A 173 -10.72 -13.83 12.63
#